data_AF-H1YH59-F1
#
_entry.id   AF-H1YH59-F1
#
_cell.length_a   1.000
_cell.length_b   1.000
_cell.length_c   1.000
_cell.angle_alpha   90.00
_cell.angle_beta   90.00
_cell.angle_gamma   90.00
#
_symmetry.space_group_name_H-M   'P 1'
#
loop_
_entity.id
_entity.type
_entity.pdbx_description
1 polymer ?
#
loop_
_entity_poly.entity_id
_entity_poly.type
_entity_poly.pdbx_seq_one_letter_code
_entity_poly.pdbx_strand_id
1 'polypeptide(L)' 'MKIDVNIPVPTRVSWRTVLGNLHVDESLSFDAPCRASVSNAISAHYHKLTEKRFTVSADPFDKNKLRVWRLK' A
#
# COMPACT_ATOMS: atom_id res chain seq x y z
N MET A 1 22.60 -15.10 25.38
CA MET A 1 21.95 -15.36 24.08
C MET A 1 22.14 -14.09 23.24
N LYS A 2 23.04 -14.11 22.25
CA LYS A 2 23.36 -12.93 21.41
C LYS A 2 22.45 -12.96 20.18
N ILE A 3 21.69 -11.90 19.96
CA ILE A 3 20.88 -11.74 18.75
C ILE A 3 21.87 -11.50 17.60
N ASP A 4 21.84 -12.38 16.60
CA ASP A 4 22.66 -12.25 15.40
C ASP A 4 22.15 -11.08 14.56
N VAL A 5 22.98 -10.04 14.42
CA VAL A 5 22.65 -8.79 13.72
C VAL A 5 22.71 -8.97 12.19
N ASN A 6 23.08 -10.16 11.72
CA ASN A 6 23.20 -10.50 10.29
C ASN A 6 21.94 -11.10 9.67
N ILE A 7 20.82 -11.15 10.39
CA ILE A 7 19.54 -11.52 9.76
C ILE A 7 19.16 -10.36 8.84
N PRO A 8 19.10 -10.55 7.51
CA PRO A 8 18.71 -9.48 6.60
C PRO A 8 17.30 -9.03 7.00
N VAL A 9 17.21 -7.80 7.49
CA VAL A 9 15.94 -7.12 7.75
C VAL A 9 15.10 -7.28 6.48
N PRO A 10 13.88 -7.83 6.55
CA PRO A 10 13.10 -8.12 5.35
C PRO A 10 13.02 -6.87 4.48
N THR A 11 13.66 -7.00 3.32
CA THR A 11 13.88 -6.00 2.31
C THR A 11 12.54 -5.38 1.95
N ARG A 12 12.42 -4.05 2.12
CA ARG A 12 11.29 -3.18 1.71
C ARG A 12 10.12 -3.95 1.08
N VAL A 13 9.11 -4.26 1.88
CA VAL A 13 7.88 -4.91 1.38
C VAL A 13 7.34 -4.09 0.21
N SER A 14 7.20 -4.73 -0.96
CA SER A 14 6.71 -4.07 -2.17
C SER A 14 5.24 -3.69 -2.02
N TRP A 15 4.89 -2.47 -2.43
CA TRP A 15 3.50 -2.01 -2.49
C TRP A 15 2.60 -2.94 -3.29
N ARG A 16 3.13 -3.66 -4.29
CA ARG A 16 2.39 -4.71 -4.99
C ARG A 16 1.92 -5.81 -4.05
N THR A 17 2.80 -6.34 -3.21
CA THR A 17 2.45 -7.41 -2.27
C THR A 17 1.44 -6.92 -1.24
N VAL A 18 1.66 -5.72 -0.69
CA VAL A 18 0.75 -5.09 0.28
C VAL A 18 -0.65 -4.91 -0.30
N LEU A 19 -0.75 -4.29 -1.48
CA LEU A 19 -2.04 -4.03 -2.14
C LEU A 19 -2.71 -5.32 -2.63
N GLY A 20 -1.93 -6.33 -3.02
CA GLY A 20 -2.45 -7.64 -3.43
C GLY A 20 -3.16 -8.38 -2.29
N ASN A 21 -2.65 -8.23 -1.06
CA ASN A 21 -3.22 -8.84 0.15
C ASN A 21 -4.36 -8.02 0.76
N LEU A 22 -4.58 -6.78 0.31
CA LEU A 22 -5.69 -5.96 0.80
C LEU A 22 -7.01 -6.52 0.29
N HIS A 23 -7.93 -6.88 1.19
CA HIS A 23 -9.24 -7.39 0.79
C HIS A 23 -10.17 -6.25 0.33
N VAL A 24 -11.25 -6.63 -0.35
CA VAL A 24 -12.29 -5.69 -0.75
C VAL A 24 -12.97 -5.12 0.50
N ASP A 25 -13.33 -3.84 0.47
CA ASP A 25 -13.83 -3.07 1.62
C ASP A 25 -12.78 -2.82 2.73
N GLU A 26 -11.54 -3.33 2.59
CA GLU A 26 -10.44 -2.96 3.47
C GLU A 26 -9.70 -1.70 3.00
N SER A 27 -8.98 -1.11 3.95
CA SER A 27 -8.16 0.05 3.69
C SER A 27 -6.87 0.04 4.50
N LEU A 28 -5.84 0.65 3.92
CA LEU A 28 -4.52 0.73 4.53
C LEU A 28 -4.04 2.18 4.57
N SER A 29 -3.57 2.62 5.74
CA SER A 29 -2.96 3.93 5.94
C SER A 29 -1.46 3.91 5.61
N PHE A 30 -0.96 4.98 5.01
CA PHE A 30 0.44 5.14 4.64
C PHE A 30 0.85 6.61 4.60
N ASP A 31 2.15 6.86 4.72
CA ASP A 31 2.67 8.22 4.80
C ASP A 31 2.61 8.93 3.43
N ALA A 32 2.33 10.24 3.44
CA ALA A 32 2.21 11.03 2.21
C ALA A 32 3.41 10.92 1.23
N PRO A 33 4.68 10.82 1.68
CA PRO A 33 5.82 10.61 0.78
C PRO A 33 5.73 9.31 -0.04
N CYS A 34 5.00 8.30 0.43
CA CYS A 34 4.81 7.04 -0.29
C CYS A 34 3.75 7.11 -1.40
N ARG A 35 3.02 8.24 -1.52
CA ARG A 35 1.93 8.42 -2.50
C ARG A 35 2.33 8.03 -3.92
N ALA A 36 3.46 8.55 -4.41
CA ALA A 36 3.91 8.27 -5.77
C ALA A 36 4.18 6.77 -5.98
N SER A 37 4.80 6.11 -5.00
CA SER A 37 5.09 4.66 -5.05
C SER A 37 3.81 3.82 -5.02
N VAL A 38 2.84 4.18 -4.18
CA VAL A 38 1.52 3.51 -4.10
C VAL A 38 0.77 3.69 -5.42
N SER A 39 0.66 4.93 -5.92
CA SER A 39 -0.02 5.23 -7.18
C SER A 39 0.63 4.51 -8.36
N ASN A 40 1.96 4.45 -8.43
CA ASN A 40 2.67 3.72 -9.47
C ASN A 40 2.39 2.21 -9.40
N ALA A 41 2.37 1.62 -8.21
CA ALA A 41 2.04 0.20 -8.03
C ALA A 41 0.60 -0.13 -8.46
N ILE A 42 -0.37 0.74 -8.10
CA ILE A 42 -1.77 0.63 -8.55
C ILE A 42 -1.84 0.68 -10.07
N SER A 43 -1.26 1.72 -10.67
CA SER A 43 -1.26 1.92 -12.13
C SER A 43 -0.61 0.77 -12.89
N ALA A 44 0.55 0.29 -12.42
CA ALA A 44 1.33 -0.74 -13.11
C ALA A 44 0.75 -2.16 -12.99
N HIS A 45 0.05 -2.48 -11.90
CA HIS A 45 -0.35 -3.85 -11.59
C HIS A 45 -1.85 -4.08 -11.45
N TYR A 46 -2.64 -3.04 -11.20
CA TYR A 46 -4.06 -3.16 -10.83
C TYR A 46 -4.99 -2.33 -11.70
N HIS A 47 -4.45 -1.50 -12.60
CA HIS A 47 -5.22 -0.68 -13.54
C HIS A 47 -5.37 -1.41 -14.88
N LYS A 48 -6.09 -2.54 -14.91
CA LYS A 48 -6.60 -3.11 -16.18
C LYS A 48 -7.83 -2.30 -16.62
N LEU A 49 -7.95 -2.11 -17.95
CA LEU A 49 -8.74 -1.10 -18.66
C LEU A 49 -10.24 -0.90 -18.29
N THR A 50 -10.83 -1.67 -17.39
CA THR A 50 -12.27 -1.62 -17.11
C THR A 50 -12.68 -1.61 -15.64
N GLU A 51 -11.75 -1.76 -14.68
CA GLU A 51 -12.10 -1.75 -13.24
C GLU A 51 -11.07 -0.97 -12.44
N LYS A 52 -11.45 0.21 -11.94
CA LYS A 52 -10.66 0.92 -10.92
C LYS A 52 -10.84 0.17 -9.58
N ARG A 53 -9.91 -0.73 -9.25
CA ARG A 53 -9.98 -1.54 -8.03
C ARG A 53 -9.48 -0.84 -6.77
N PHE A 54 -8.86 0.34 -6.90
CA PHE A 54 -8.31 1.07 -5.76
C PHE A 54 -8.58 2.57 -5.84
N THR A 55 -8.81 3.20 -4.68
CA THR A 55 -8.84 4.65 -4.54
C THR A 55 -7.89 5.09 -3.43
N VAL A 56 -7.29 6.27 -3.58
CA VAL A 56 -6.36 6.87 -2.61
C VAL A 56 -6.90 8.24 -2.22
N SER A 57 -7.06 8.49 -0.93
CA SER A 57 -7.53 9.78 -0.39
C SER A 57 -6.95 10.03 1.01
N ALA A 58 -7.23 11.19 1.60
CA ALA A 58 -6.76 11.52 2.94
C ALA A 58 -7.32 10.54 3.98
N ASP A 59 -6.52 10.13 4.96
CA ASP A 59 -6.99 9.25 6.03
C ASP A 59 -7.94 10.03 6.96
N PRO A 60 -9.22 9.60 7.13
CA PRO A 60 -10.16 10.31 8.00
C PRO A 60 -9.75 10.27 9.48
N PHE A 61 -8.88 9.34 9.88
CA PHE A 61 -8.43 9.18 11.26
C PHE A 61 -7.07 9.85 11.54
N ASP A 62 -6.28 10.13 10.50
CA ASP A 62 -4.95 10.76 10.63
C ASP A 62 -4.71 11.72 9.47
N LYS A 63 -4.83 13.03 9.73
CA LYS A 63 -4.68 14.08 8.72
C LYS A 63 -3.28 14.14 8.08
N ASN A 64 -2.28 13.49 8.68
CA ASN A 64 -0.92 13.45 8.14
C ASN A 64 -0.70 12.27 7.19
N LYS A 65 -1.69 11.38 7.06
CA LYS A 65 -1.59 10.15 6.27
C LYS A 65 -2.58 10.12 5.12
N LEU A 66 -2.22 9.31 4.14
CA LEU A 66 -3.11 8.91 3.07
C LEU A 66 -3.58 7.50 3.35
N ARG A 67 -4.74 7.16 2.79
CA ARG A 67 -5.30 5.83 2.87
C ARG A 67 -5.62 5.35 1.46
N VAL A 68 -5.39 4.06 1.24
CA VAL A 68 -5.81 3.36 0.02
C VAL A 68 -6.95 2.42 0.39
N TRP A 69 -8.01 2.42 -0.41
CA TRP A 69 -9.14 1.50 -0.28
C TRP A 69 -9.18 0.60 -1.50
N ARG A 70 -9.50 -0.68 -1.29
CA ARG A 70 -9.86 -1.57 -2.39
C ARG A 70 -11.37 -1.52 -2.62
N LEU A 71 -11.74 -1.19 -3.85
CA LEU A 71 -13.12 -1.12 -4.33
C LEU A 71 -13.58 -2.51 -4.82
N LYS A 72 -14.91 -2.74 -4.79
CA LYS A 72 -15.57 -3.94 -5.34
C LYS A 72 -15.40 -4.04 -6.86
#